data_AF-A0A4V0I4R7-F1
#
_entry.id   AF-A0A4V0I4R7-F1
#
_cell.length_a   1.000
_cell.length_b   1.000
_cell.length_c   1.000
_cell.angle_alpha   90.00
_cell.angle_beta   90.00
_cell.angle_gamma   90.00
#
_symmetry.space_group_name_H-M   'P 1'
#
loop_
_entity.id
_entity.type
_entity.pdbx_description
1 polymer ?
#
loop_
_entity_poly.entity_id
_entity_poly.type
_entity_poly.pdbx_seq_one_letter_code
_entity_poly.pdbx_strand_id
1 'polypeptide(L)'
;MQYKTIILELIRQNEPLHDRLRSNRSLLATADRLAAQLKADHETYLNQMVTQEPAASRPAVSQQAFEMAIKEAEEQLTAMTPAEVTVPGAASMSAASGRKTAPGE
;
A
#
# COMPACT_ATOMS: atom_id res chain seq x y z
N MET A 1 -20.33 -1.26 6.19
CA MET A 1 -19.25 -0.79 5.29
C MET A 1 -18.46 -1.97 4.77
N GLN A 2 -17.90 -1.89 3.56
CA GLN A 2 -17.20 -2.99 2.87
C GLN A 2 -15.67 -2.97 3.15
N TYR A 3 -15.27 -3.02 4.43
CA TYR A 3 -13.86 -2.82 4.84
C TYR A 3 -12.86 -3.74 4.13
N LYS A 4 -13.22 -5.02 3.96
CA LYS A 4 -12.38 -6.00 3.27
C LYS A 4 -12.16 -5.66 1.81
N THR A 5 -13.20 -5.18 1.11
CA THR A 5 -13.09 -4.74 -0.28
C THR A 5 -12.15 -3.55 -0.40
N ILE A 6 -12.27 -2.57 0.50
CA ILE A 6 -11.40 -1.39 0.52
C ILE A 6 -9.93 -1.81 0.70
N ILE A 7 -9.63 -2.65 1.69
CA ILE A 7 -8.28 -3.16 1.92
C ILE A 7 -7.74 -3.94 0.71
N LEU A 8 -8.57 -4.77 0.08
CA LEU A 8 -8.16 -5.49 -1.12
C LEU A 8 -7.81 -4.55 -2.27
N GLU A 9 -8.59 -3.49 -2.49
CA GLU A 9 -8.28 -2.49 -3.50
C GLU A 9 -7.01 -1.71 -3.18
N LEU A 10 -6.80 -1.32 -1.91
CA LEU A 10 -5.57 -0.65 -1.48
C LEU A 10 -4.33 -1.55 -1.68
N ILE A 11 -4.44 -2.85 -1.34
CA ILE A 11 -3.35 -3.80 -1.60
C ILE A 11 -3.11 -3.94 -3.11
N ARG A 12 -4.17 -4.03 -3.93
CA ARG A 12 -4.05 -4.15 -5.40
C ARG A 12 -3.39 -2.93 -6.04
N GLN A 13 -3.59 -1.74 -5.50
CA GLN A 13 -2.92 -0.51 -5.95
C GLN A 13 -1.42 -0.53 -5.64
N ASN A 14 -0.98 -1.39 -4.71
CA ASN A 14 0.40 -1.60 -4.37
C ASN A 14 0.91 -2.94 -4.95
N GLU A 15 1.25 -2.95 -6.24
CA GLU A 15 1.68 -4.16 -6.96
C GLU A 15 2.79 -4.96 -6.23
N PRO A 16 3.88 -4.35 -5.73
CA PRO A 16 4.93 -5.08 -5.03
C PRO A 16 4.43 -5.84 -3.80
N LEU A 17 3.55 -5.22 -3.02
CA LEU A 17 2.96 -5.86 -1.85
C LEU A 17 1.97 -6.95 -2.24
N HIS A 18 1.11 -6.68 -3.23
CA HIS A 18 0.12 -7.63 -3.72
C HIS A 18 0.77 -8.93 -4.20
N ASP A 19 1.83 -8.83 -5.01
CA ASP A 19 2.53 -9.98 -5.57
C ASP A 19 3.26 -10.78 -4.49
N ARG A 20 3.86 -10.11 -3.52
CA ARG A 20 4.49 -10.74 -2.36
C ARG A 20 3.47 -11.51 -1.52
N LEU A 21 2.35 -10.88 -1.18
CA LEU A 21 1.29 -11.51 -0.39
C LEU A 21 0.64 -12.69 -1.13
N ARG A 22 0.50 -12.59 -2.46
CA ARG A 22 0.00 -13.69 -3.30
C ARG A 22 0.98 -14.85 -3.35
N SER A 23 2.27 -14.57 -3.54
CA SER A 23 3.34 -15.58 -3.57
C SER A 23 3.45 -16.34 -2.25
N ASN A 24 3.28 -15.63 -1.13
CA ASN A 24 3.29 -16.20 0.21
C ASN A 24 1.96 -16.83 0.63
N ARG A 25 0.94 -16.84 -0.25
CA ARG A 25 -0.44 -17.31 0.03
C ARG A 25 -1.05 -16.66 1.27
N SER A 26 -0.61 -15.45 1.62
CA SER A 26 -1.05 -14.73 2.81
C SER A 26 -2.02 -13.58 2.49
N LEU A 27 -2.27 -13.29 1.21
CA LEU A 27 -3.13 -12.17 0.77
C LEU A 27 -4.47 -12.10 1.51
N LEU A 28 -5.22 -13.20 1.54
CA LEU A 28 -6.56 -13.20 2.16
C LEU A 28 -6.48 -13.00 3.68
N ALA A 29 -5.55 -13.69 4.35
CA ALA A 29 -5.36 -13.57 5.79
C ALA A 29 -4.88 -12.17 6.21
N THR A 30 -3.98 -11.58 5.42
CA THR A 30 -3.53 -10.20 5.61
C THR A 30 -4.67 -9.21 5.38
N ALA A 31 -5.46 -9.40 4.31
CA ALA A 31 -6.62 -8.55 4.04
C ALA A 31 -7.67 -8.62 5.15
N ASP A 32 -7.93 -9.82 5.71
CA ASP A 32 -8.84 -9.99 6.84
C ASP A 32 -8.33 -9.28 8.11
N ARG A 33 -7.04 -9.41 8.42
CA ARG A 33 -6.43 -8.71 9.55
C ARG A 33 -6.53 -7.19 9.40
N LEU A 34 -6.14 -6.67 8.24
CA LEU A 34 -6.17 -5.22 7.98
C LEU A 34 -7.61 -4.69 7.92
N ALA A 35 -8.58 -5.48 7.44
CA ALA A 35 -9.98 -5.07 7.43
C ALA A 35 -10.57 -4.98 8.85
N ALA A 36 -10.19 -5.90 9.73
CA ALA A 36 -10.55 -5.83 11.14
C ALA A 36 -9.94 -4.60 11.82
N GLN A 37 -8.67 -4.30 11.51
CA GLN A 37 -7.98 -3.11 12.02
C GLN A 37 -8.64 -1.81 11.52
N LEU A 38 -8.88 -1.68 10.21
CA LEU A 38 -9.56 -0.54 9.59
C LEU A 38 -10.93 -0.27 10.24
N LYS A 39 -11.68 -1.33 10.55
CA LYS A 39 -12.96 -1.21 11.27
C LYS A 39 -12.75 -0.66 12.69
N ALA A 40 -11.79 -1.20 13.43
CA ALA A 40 -11.50 -0.78 14.80
C ALA A 40 -11.04 0.68 14.88
N ASP A 41 -10.19 1.11 13.94
CA ASP A 41 -9.70 2.48 13.86
C ASP A 41 -10.83 3.44 13.49
N HIS A 42 -11.66 3.10 12.51
CA HIS A 42 -12.85 3.89 12.16
C HIS A 42 -13.79 4.06 13.36
N GLU A 43 -14.10 2.97 14.09
CA GLU A 43 -14.94 3.04 15.30
C GLU A 43 -14.30 3.89 16.40
N THR A 44 -12.97 3.80 16.56
CA THR A 44 -12.22 4.60 17.53
C THR A 44 -12.30 6.09 17.20
N TYR A 45 -12.01 6.48 15.97
CA TYR A 45 -12.09 7.87 15.53
C TYR A 45 -13.53 8.40 15.59
N LEU A 46 -14.52 7.59 15.18
CA LEU A 46 -15.92 7.97 15.27
C LEU A 46 -16.33 8.29 16.71
N ASN A 47 -15.95 7.44 17.66
CA ASN A 47 -16.26 7.65 19.07
C ASN A 47 -15.57 8.89 19.65
N GLN A 48 -14.32 9.12 19.28
CA GLN A 48 -13.57 10.32 19.70
C GLN A 48 -14.24 11.59 19.19
N MET A 49 -14.62 11.63 17.91
CA MET A 49 -15.19 12.82 17.29
C MET A 49 -16.62 13.11 17.76
N VAL A 50 -17.46 12.09 17.96
CA VAL A 50 -18.80 12.26 18.56
C VAL A 50 -18.68 12.84 19.98
N THR A 51 -17.62 12.47 20.71
CA THR A 51 -17.36 13.00 22.06
C THR A 51 -16.87 14.45 22.03
N GLN A 52 -16.03 14.81 21.05
CA GLN A 52 -15.45 16.15 20.93
C GLN A 52 -16.41 17.17 20.30
N GLU A 53 -17.21 16.75 19.33
CA GLU A 53 -18.12 17.61 18.57
C GLU A 53 -19.54 17.01 18.51
N PRO A 54 -20.27 16.96 19.65
CA PRO A 54 -21.60 16.37 19.70
C PRO A 54 -22.65 17.13 18.86
N ALA A 55 -22.35 18.37 18.47
CA ALA A 55 -23.19 19.18 17.58
C ALA A 55 -23.00 18.85 16.09
N ALA A 56 -21.93 18.15 15.72
CA ALA A 56 -21.67 17.76 14.34
C ALA A 56 -22.64 16.67 13.89
N SER A 57 -23.05 16.73 12.61
CA SER A 57 -23.95 15.71 12.08
C SER A 57 -23.25 14.34 12.03
N ARG A 58 -23.94 13.30 12.51
CA ARG A 58 -23.42 11.93 12.55
C ARG A 58 -22.86 11.41 11.20
N PRO A 59 -23.47 11.73 10.03
CA PRO A 59 -22.90 11.35 8.74
C PRO A 59 -21.55 12.01 8.45
N ALA A 60 -21.40 13.31 8.74
CA ALA A 60 -20.15 14.04 8.50
C ALA A 60 -19.02 13.51 9.39
N VAL A 61 -19.32 13.24 10.67
CA VAL A 61 -18.33 12.68 11.60
C VAL A 61 -17.93 11.26 11.19
N SER A 62 -18.87 10.43 10.75
CA SER A 62 -18.56 9.09 10.25
C SER A 62 -17.71 9.11 8.99
N GLN A 63 -17.98 10.03 8.05
CA GLN A 63 -17.17 10.23 6.86
C GLN A 63 -15.73 10.58 7.24
N GLN A 64 -15.54 11.57 8.12
CA GLN A 64 -14.22 12.06 8.52
C GLN A 64 -13.42 11.00 9.29
N ALA A 65 -14.08 10.29 10.23
CA ALA A 65 -13.47 9.18 10.95
C ALA A 65 -13.00 8.06 10.02
N PHE A 66 -13.80 7.77 8.98
CA PHE A 66 -13.46 6.76 7.99
C PHE A 66 -12.27 7.18 7.10
N GLU A 67 -12.20 8.45 6.69
CA GLU A 67 -11.05 8.99 5.95
C GLU A 67 -9.75 8.91 6.75
N MET A 68 -9.78 9.19 8.05
CA MET A 68 -8.60 9.03 8.92
C MET A 68 -8.17 7.55 9.03
N ALA A 69 -9.12 6.63 9.17
CA ALA A 69 -8.83 5.20 9.22
C ALA A 69 -8.24 4.66 7.90
N ILE A 70 -8.68 5.18 6.75
CA ILE A 70 -8.07 4.83 5.45
C ILE A 70 -6.61 5.28 5.40
N LYS A 71 -6.31 6.52 5.80
CA LYS A 71 -4.92 7.03 5.79
C LYS A 71 -3.99 6.17 6.64
N GLU A 72 -4.42 5.80 7.84
CA GLU A 72 -3.67 4.90 8.72
C GLU A 72 -3.42 3.53 8.06
N ALA A 73 -4.42 2.98 7.37
CA ALA A 73 -4.26 1.72 6.63
C ALA A 73 -3.28 1.86 5.45
N GLU A 74 -3.29 2.98 4.72
CA GLU A 74 -2.35 3.27 3.62
C GLU A 74 -0.90 3.38 4.14
N GLU A 75 -0.70 4.04 5.28
CA GLU A 75 0.61 4.14 5.94
C GLU A 75 1.13 2.77 6.37
N GLN A 76 0.26 1.92 6.94
CA GLN A 76 0.61 0.54 7.29
C GLN A 76 0.98 -0.30 6.06
N LEU A 77 0.22 -0.19 4.96
CA LEU A 77 0.53 -0.89 3.71
C LEU A 77 1.86 -0.43 3.13
N THR A 78 2.13 0.87 3.17
CA THR A 78 3.42 1.44 2.73
C THR A 78 4.57 0.92 3.59
N ALA A 79 4.41 0.85 4.91
CA ALA A 79 5.42 0.26 5.80
C ALA A 79 5.64 -1.24 5.58
N MET A 80 4.63 -1.97 5.12
CA MET A 80 4.74 -3.40 4.76
C MET A 80 5.45 -3.64 3.44
N THR A 81 5.53 -2.61 2.59
CA THR A 81 6.32 -2.67 1.36
C THR A 81 7.78 -2.46 1.73
N PRO A 82 8.69 -3.40 1.38
CA PRO A 82 10.09 -3.09 1.51
C PRO A 82 10.38 -1.87 0.63
N ALA A 83 11.10 -0.89 1.17
CA ALA A 83 11.68 0.17 0.38
C ALA A 83 12.57 -0.49 -0.66
N GLU A 84 12.07 -0.63 -1.89
CA GLU A 84 12.96 -0.80 -3.02
C GLU A 84 13.77 0.50 -3.03
N VAL A 85 14.99 0.40 -2.50
CA VAL A 85 16.00 1.42 -2.68
C VAL A 85 16.16 1.51 -4.18
N THR A 86 15.43 2.43 -4.80
CA THR A 86 15.71 2.96 -6.12
C THR A 86 17.11 3.54 -6.01
N VAL A 87 18.13 2.71 -6.24
CA VAL A 87 19.44 3.19 -6.65
C VAL A 87 19.22 3.86 -8.00
N PRO A 88 19.29 5.20 -8.09
CA PRO A 88 19.22 5.87 -9.36
C PRO A 88 20.62 5.76 -9.98
N GLY A 89 20.79 4.86 -10.96
CA GLY A 89 21.97 4.89 -11.82
C GLY A 89 22.71 3.57 -12.04
N ALA A 90 22.01 2.49 -12.39
CA ALA A 90 22.62 1.42 -13.20
C ALA A 90 22.13 1.56 -14.65
N ALA A 91 22.40 2.71 -15.26
CA ALA A 91 22.28 2.85 -16.70
C ALA A 91 23.49 2.14 -17.33
N SER A 92 23.23 0.95 -17.88
CA SER A 92 24.08 0.24 -18.83
C SER A 92 24.58 1.18 -19.93
N MET A 93 25.82 0.96 -20.41
CA MET A 93 26.08 0.70 -21.84
C MET A 93 27.50 0.16 -22.04
N SER A 94 27.57 -1.15 -22.25
CA SER A 94 28.65 -1.83 -22.97
C SER A 94 28.72 -1.34 -24.41
N ALA A 95 29.90 -0.92 -24.86
CA ALA A 95 30.24 -0.83 -26.27
C ALA A 95 31.71 -1.22 -26.48
N ALA A 96 32.00 -2.52 -26.40
CA ALA A 96 33.20 -3.11 -27.00
C ALA A 96 32.75 -3.91 -28.23
N SER A 97 32.53 -3.19 -29.34
CA SER A 97 32.25 -3.80 -30.64
C SER A 97 33.58 -4.06 -31.34
N GLY A 98 34.03 -5.31 -31.32
CA GLY A 98 35.13 -5.76 -32.15
C GLY A 98 34.69 -5.88 -33.60
N ARG A 99 35.54 -5.45 -34.54
CA ARG A 99 35.53 -6.02 -35.90
C ARG A 99 36.95 -6.29 -36.36
N LYS A 100 37.17 -7.58 -36.58
CA LYS A 100 38.35 -8.32 -37.05
C LYS A 100 38.43 -8.28 -38.57
N THR A 101 39.60 -8.04 -39.16
CA THR A 101 40.06 -8.66 -40.42
C THR A 101 41.60 -8.66 -40.44
N ALA A 102 42.18 -9.82 -40.75
CA ALA A 102 43.62 -10.13 -40.81
C ALA A 102 44.17 -9.97 -42.27
N PRO A 103 45.21 -10.70 -42.74
CA PRO A 103 46.65 -10.42 -42.66
C PRO A 103 47.37 -10.40 -44.05
N GLY A 104 48.71 -10.21 -44.07
CA GLY A 104 49.63 -10.43 -45.21
C GLY A 104 50.13 -9.12 -45.85
N GLU A 105 51.40 -8.90 -46.20
CA GLU A 105 52.66 -9.69 -46.27
C GLU A 105 53.83 -8.80 -45.80
#